data_AF-A0A8D9EXW2-F1
#
_entry.id   AF-A0A8D9EXW2-F1
#
_cell.length_a   1.000
_cell.length_b   1.000
_cell.length_c   1.000
_cell.angle_alpha   90.00
_cell.angle_beta   90.00
_cell.angle_gamma   90.00
#
_symmetry.space_group_name_H-M   'P 1'
#
loop_
_entity.id
_entity.type
_entity.pdbx_description
1 polymer ?
#
loop_
_entity_poly.entity_id
_entity_poly.type
_entity_poly.pdbx_seq_one_letter_code
_entity_poly.pdbx_strand_id
1 'polypeptide(L)'
;MVFSINTVPLANLHPFANKTSHPLLKSWHSQLAHLHISNSYGLFRVMTGVDGRPEVIIEGANNRQGPWTEIPFRYKPGNVNRTLPIVAPHQPRLDWQMWFAALGTYHQNPWISSLAYRLLTHQPEVLALLDVANYPFKSKAPAFVRAVSYKYYYSPAATKTPQWWIRNRQEEYFPEFEANHQPLIAYLTQFGILKKRKPEYVEPRVKNALDALRKYSATLEPAHLLWSLFITGLAIIYLRGGSKQAAPSANNNQGTQGKKQQQQQGQGLSKNKSRKK
;
A
#
# COMPACT_ATOMS: atom_id res chain seq x y z
N MET A 1 -0.36 -31.17 4.79
CA MET A 1 -0.78 -29.91 5.46
C MET A 1 -2.29 -29.85 5.41
N VAL A 2 -2.97 -29.97 6.55
CA VAL A 2 -4.42 -29.87 6.64
C VAL A 2 -4.77 -28.39 6.80
N PHE A 3 -5.21 -27.73 5.72
CA PHE A 3 -5.76 -26.38 5.78
C PHE A 3 -7.20 -26.45 6.28
N SER A 4 -7.38 -26.63 7.59
CA SER A 4 -8.67 -26.37 8.23
C SER A 4 -8.82 -24.85 8.36
N ILE A 5 -9.76 -24.27 7.63
CA ILE A 5 -10.11 -22.85 7.74
C ILE A 5 -10.65 -22.62 9.15
N ASN A 6 -9.78 -22.20 10.07
CA ASN A 6 -10.21 -21.80 11.40
C ASN A 6 -10.94 -20.45 11.27
N THR A 7 -12.23 -20.44 11.55
CA THR A 7 -13.08 -19.25 11.48
C THR A 7 -12.88 -18.31 12.67
N VAL A 8 -12.22 -18.76 13.74
CA VAL A 8 -11.99 -17.96 14.95
C VAL A 8 -11.14 -16.71 14.67
N PRO A 9 -9.99 -16.78 13.96
CA PRO A 9 -9.30 -15.60 13.45
C PRO A 9 -10.15 -14.63 12.62
N LEU A 10 -11.02 -15.15 11.76
CA LEU A 10 -11.88 -14.35 10.88
C LEU A 10 -12.99 -13.64 11.68
N ALA A 11 -13.57 -14.33 12.67
CA ALA A 11 -14.59 -13.79 13.56
C ALA A 11 -14.08 -12.60 14.39
N ASN A 12 -12.78 -12.57 14.72
CA ASN A 12 -12.17 -11.45 15.43
C ASN A 12 -12.12 -10.14 14.62
N LEU A 13 -12.30 -10.18 13.29
CA LEU A 13 -12.28 -8.97 12.45
C LEU A 13 -13.53 -8.10 12.65
N HIS A 14 -14.65 -8.67 13.08
CA HIS A 14 -15.90 -7.93 13.25
C HIS A 14 -16.48 -8.16 14.66
N PRO A 15 -16.81 -7.11 15.43
CA PRO A 15 -17.28 -7.23 16.81
C PRO A 15 -18.51 -8.14 16.96
N PHE A 16 -19.42 -8.13 15.97
CA PHE A 16 -20.59 -9.01 15.94
C PHE A 16 -20.19 -10.48 15.74
N ALA A 17 -19.32 -10.78 14.77
CA ALA A 17 -18.89 -12.15 14.49
C ALA A 17 -18.07 -12.73 15.65
N ASN A 18 -17.26 -11.90 16.32
CA ASN A 18 -16.54 -12.29 17.51
C ASN A 18 -17.53 -12.68 18.63
N LYS A 19 -18.61 -11.92 18.84
CA LYS A 19 -19.63 -12.25 19.84
C LYS A 19 -20.39 -13.55 19.54
N THR A 20 -20.61 -13.89 18.28
CA THR A 20 -21.35 -15.10 17.87
C THR A 20 -20.52 -16.39 17.96
N SER A 21 -19.19 -16.30 18.11
CA SER A 21 -18.34 -17.49 18.12
C SER A 21 -18.36 -18.26 19.46
N HIS A 22 -18.48 -19.58 19.38
CA HIS A 22 -18.70 -20.47 20.53
C HIS A 22 -17.52 -20.40 21.54
N PRO A 23 -17.78 -20.28 22.86
CA PRO A 23 -16.72 -20.13 23.88
C PRO A 23 -15.68 -21.25 23.89
N LEU A 24 -16.11 -22.49 23.67
CA LEU A 24 -15.20 -23.65 23.59
C LEU A 24 -14.19 -23.53 22.44
N LEU A 25 -14.63 -23.04 21.27
CA LEU A 25 -13.76 -22.85 20.11
C LEU A 25 -12.71 -21.76 20.37
N LYS A 26 -13.08 -20.70 21.10
CA LYS A 26 -12.13 -19.66 21.52
C LYS A 26 -11.09 -20.21 22.51
N SER A 27 -11.52 -21.03 23.46
CA SER A 27 -10.65 -21.68 24.45
C SER A 27 -9.67 -22.66 23.81
N TRP A 28 -10.14 -23.52 22.90
CA TRP A 28 -9.25 -24.42 22.17
C TRP A 28 -8.29 -23.66 21.26
N HIS A 29 -8.76 -22.61 20.58
CA HIS A 29 -7.87 -21.76 19.79
C HIS A 29 -6.80 -21.08 20.65
N SER A 30 -7.13 -20.53 21.83
CA SER A 30 -6.13 -19.90 22.70
C SER A 30 -5.12 -20.91 23.26
N GLN A 31 -5.58 -22.10 23.65
CA GLN A 31 -4.72 -23.18 24.11
C GLN A 31 -3.78 -23.67 23.01
N LEU A 32 -4.24 -23.77 21.77
CA LEU A 32 -3.43 -24.21 20.62
C LEU A 32 -2.64 -23.07 19.95
N ALA A 33 -2.83 -21.82 20.36
CA ALA A 33 -2.22 -20.66 19.72
C ALA A 33 -0.68 -20.70 19.76
N HIS A 34 -0.10 -21.22 20.84
CA HIS A 34 1.36 -21.36 20.99
C HIS A 34 1.97 -22.37 20.00
N LEU A 35 1.18 -23.33 19.51
CA LEU A 35 1.62 -24.32 18.52
C LEU A 35 1.55 -23.76 17.10
N HIS A 36 1.03 -22.54 16.90
CA HIS A 36 0.88 -21.90 15.58
C HIS A 36 0.13 -22.75 14.53
N ILE A 37 -0.73 -23.68 14.97
CA ILE A 37 -1.49 -24.61 14.11
C ILE A 37 -2.52 -23.86 13.26
N SER A 38 -3.11 -22.79 13.80
CA SER A 38 -3.94 -21.85 13.04
C SER A 38 -3.46 -20.43 13.29
N ASN A 39 -3.00 -19.75 12.24
CA ASN A 39 -2.61 -18.35 12.31
C ASN A 39 -3.67 -17.46 11.65
N SER A 40 -3.84 -16.25 12.18
CA SER A 40 -4.60 -15.21 11.50
C SER A 40 -3.81 -14.73 10.28
N TYR A 41 -4.36 -14.92 9.08
CA TYR A 41 -3.76 -14.42 7.85
C TYR A 41 -4.25 -13.00 7.59
N GLY A 42 -3.34 -12.04 7.66
CA GLY A 42 -3.57 -10.65 7.31
C GLY A 42 -2.23 -9.94 7.17
N LEU A 43 -2.09 -9.07 6.16
CA LEU A 43 -0.86 -8.31 5.93
C LEU A 43 -0.47 -7.47 7.17
N PHE A 44 -1.45 -7.10 8.00
CA PHE A 44 -1.28 -6.49 9.32
C PHE A 44 -2.31 -7.06 10.30
N ARG A 45 -1.86 -7.90 11.23
CA ARG A 45 -2.72 -8.55 12.24
C ARG A 45 -3.26 -7.56 13.29
N VAL A 46 -2.49 -6.51 13.58
CA VAL A 46 -2.88 -5.41 14.47
C VAL A 46 -2.71 -4.13 13.67
N MET A 47 -3.80 -3.44 13.38
CA MET A 47 -3.76 -2.15 12.71
C MET A 47 -3.40 -1.08 13.73
N THR A 48 -2.35 -0.32 13.44
CA THR A 48 -1.96 0.86 14.21
C THR A 48 -2.81 2.05 13.76
N GLY A 49 -3.25 2.89 14.69
CA GLY A 49 -3.93 4.15 14.36
C GLY A 49 -5.38 4.29 14.86
N VAL A 50 -5.88 3.33 15.65
CA VAL A 50 -7.21 3.42 16.29
C VAL A 50 -7.33 4.70 17.14
N ASP A 51 -6.25 5.07 17.84
CA ASP A 51 -6.20 6.30 18.65
C ASP A 51 -5.58 7.49 17.90
N GLY A 52 -5.52 7.45 16.56
CA GLY A 52 -4.83 8.42 15.71
C GLY A 52 -3.54 7.87 15.11
N ARG A 53 -3.24 8.27 13.87
CA ARG A 53 -2.12 7.78 13.06
C ARG A 53 -0.81 8.45 13.50
N PRO A 54 0.16 7.72 14.06
CA PRO A 54 1.46 8.30 14.39
C PRO A 54 2.22 8.62 13.10
N GLU A 55 2.85 9.79 13.07
CA GLU A 55 3.62 10.28 11.94
C GLU A 55 4.87 10.99 12.39
N VAL A 56 5.98 10.72 11.70
CA VAL A 56 7.23 11.47 11.87
C VAL A 56 7.32 12.51 10.77
N ILE A 57 7.45 13.77 11.18
CA ILE A 57 7.65 14.92 10.29
C ILE A 57 9.09 15.37 10.41
N ILE A 58 9.79 15.40 9.27
CA ILE A 58 11.16 15.90 9.19
C ILE A 58 11.10 17.38 8.87
N GLU A 59 11.86 18.17 9.61
CA GLU A 59 11.96 19.61 9.45
C GLU A 59 13.40 20.01 9.16
N GLY A 60 13.58 20.95 8.24
CA GLY A 60 14.87 21.57 7.97
C GLY A 60 14.88 23.03 8.40
N ALA A 61 16.05 23.55 8.73
CA ALA A 61 16.27 24.97 8.99
C ALA A 61 17.65 25.43 8.50
N ASN A 62 17.77 26.73 8.20
CA ASN A 62 19.06 27.35 7.87
C ASN A 62 19.79 27.86 9.12
N ASN A 63 19.05 28.15 10.20
CA ASN A 63 19.56 28.60 11.48
C ASN A 63 19.01 27.69 12.58
N ARG A 64 19.75 27.54 13.68
CA ARG A 64 19.36 26.67 14.79
C ARG A 64 18.06 27.11 15.48
N GLN A 65 17.84 28.42 15.55
CA GLN A 65 16.64 29.03 16.14
C GLN A 65 15.41 28.97 15.20
N GLY A 66 15.58 28.50 13.97
CA GLY A 66 14.53 28.45 12.95
C GLY A 66 14.57 29.65 11.97
N PRO A 67 13.51 29.84 11.16
CA PRO A 67 12.29 29.03 11.12
C PRO A 67 12.56 27.60 10.68
N TRP A 68 11.85 26.66 11.31
CA TRP A 68 11.86 25.24 10.94
C TRP A 68 10.75 24.99 9.92
N THR A 69 11.13 24.44 8.77
CA THR A 69 10.22 24.19 7.65
C THR A 69 10.10 22.69 7.42
N GLU A 70 8.87 22.21 7.36
CA GLU A 70 8.58 20.81 7.09
C GLU A 70 9.06 20.40 5.69
N ILE A 71 9.68 19.24 5.61
CA ILE A 71 10.10 18.63 4.37
C ILE A 71 8.93 17.76 3.85
N PRO A 72 8.31 18.12 2.71
CA PRO A 72 7.13 17.42 2.23
C PRO A 72 7.48 16.07 1.59
N PHE A 73 6.69 15.07 1.91
CA PHE A 73 6.74 13.75 1.27
C PHE A 73 5.65 13.63 0.19
N ARG A 74 5.87 12.73 -0.76
CA ARG A 74 5.02 12.61 -1.94
C ARG A 74 3.64 12.04 -1.65
N TYR A 75 3.52 11.06 -0.77
CA TYR A 75 2.29 10.28 -0.65
C TYR A 75 1.78 10.15 0.79
N LYS A 76 2.67 10.14 1.79
CA LYS A 76 2.25 10.11 3.19
C LYS A 76 1.60 11.44 3.64
N PRO A 77 0.77 11.41 4.69
CA PRO A 77 0.29 12.60 5.37
C PRO A 77 1.43 13.51 5.84
N GLY A 78 1.18 14.81 5.78
CA GLY A 78 2.08 15.86 6.22
C GLY A 78 1.28 17.14 6.39
N ASN A 79 1.11 17.89 5.31
CA ASN A 79 0.26 19.07 5.28
C ASN A 79 -1.21 18.71 5.62
N VAL A 80 -1.76 19.36 6.66
CA VAL A 80 -3.11 19.13 7.17
C VAL A 80 -4.22 19.49 6.18
N ASN A 81 -3.94 20.37 5.23
CA ASN A 81 -4.89 20.77 4.17
C ASN A 81 -4.89 19.82 2.98
N ARG A 82 -4.01 18.81 2.95
CA ARG A 82 -3.85 17.91 1.81
C ARG A 82 -4.53 16.57 2.08
N THR A 83 -5.35 16.12 1.13
CA THR A 83 -5.92 14.78 1.13
C THR A 83 -4.89 13.72 0.70
N LEU A 84 -5.18 12.45 0.98
CA LEU A 84 -4.34 11.32 0.58
C LEU A 84 -4.59 10.96 -0.89
N PRO A 85 -3.53 10.84 -1.71
CA PRO A 85 -3.65 10.37 -3.08
C PRO A 85 -3.96 8.87 -3.11
N ILE A 86 -4.69 8.43 -4.15
CA ILE A 86 -4.86 7.01 -4.47
C ILE A 86 -3.62 6.55 -5.23
N VAL A 87 -2.69 5.92 -4.52
CA VAL A 87 -1.39 5.54 -5.09
C VAL A 87 -1.35 4.11 -5.61
N ALA A 88 -2.25 3.23 -5.18
CA ALA A 88 -2.30 1.86 -5.68
C ALA A 88 -2.46 1.88 -7.21
N PRO A 89 -1.75 1.04 -7.98
CA PRO A 89 -0.90 -0.08 -7.54
C PRO A 89 0.56 0.29 -7.21
N HIS A 90 0.94 1.57 -7.25
CA HIS A 90 2.24 2.03 -6.77
C HIS A 90 2.39 1.81 -5.27
N GLN A 91 3.54 1.28 -4.87
CA GLN A 91 3.90 1.09 -3.46
C GLN A 91 5.06 2.04 -3.11
N PRO A 92 4.78 3.24 -2.60
CA PRO A 92 5.82 4.23 -2.29
C PRO A 92 6.67 3.74 -1.12
N ARG A 93 7.87 3.24 -1.42
CA ARG A 93 8.71 2.54 -0.44
C ARG A 93 9.19 3.44 0.68
N LEU A 94 9.56 4.69 0.40
CA LEU A 94 10.02 5.63 1.43
C LEU A 94 8.88 6.02 2.37
N ASP A 95 7.74 6.45 1.84
CA ASP A 95 6.54 6.81 2.60
C ASP A 95 6.04 5.64 3.46
N TRP A 96 6.10 4.42 2.93
CA TRP A 96 5.79 3.20 3.65
C TRP A 96 6.77 2.94 4.81
N GLN A 97 8.07 3.08 4.57
CA GLN A 97 9.09 2.95 5.62
C GLN A 97 8.91 3.99 6.72
N MET A 98 8.53 5.22 6.38
CA MET A 98 8.21 6.27 7.36
C MET A 98 7.06 5.89 8.29
N TRP A 99 6.04 5.17 7.78
CA TRP A 99 4.96 4.66 8.63
C TRP A 99 5.48 3.67 9.69
N PHE A 100 6.40 2.77 9.34
CA PHE A 100 7.03 1.90 10.34
C PHE A 100 7.95 2.65 11.30
N ALA A 101 8.72 3.62 10.81
CA ALA A 101 9.57 4.44 11.66
C ALA A 101 8.76 5.15 12.76
N ALA A 102 7.54 5.63 12.44
CA ALA A 102 6.66 6.28 13.41
C ALA A 102 6.14 5.36 14.53
N LEU A 103 6.32 4.03 14.42
CA LEU A 103 5.92 3.06 15.43
C LEU A 103 7.04 2.70 16.42
N GLY A 104 8.27 3.17 16.16
CA GLY A 104 9.43 2.88 16.98
C GLY A 104 10.27 4.13 17.23
N THR A 105 11.54 3.92 17.57
CA THR A 105 12.50 5.02 17.76
C THR A 105 13.46 5.11 16.58
N TYR A 106 14.16 6.23 16.44
CA TYR A 106 15.19 6.38 15.41
C TYR A 106 16.38 5.43 15.60
N HIS A 107 16.63 4.98 16.84
CA HIS A 107 17.65 3.96 17.13
C HIS A 107 17.29 2.59 16.55
N GLN A 108 16.01 2.23 16.57
CA GLN A 108 15.51 0.99 15.95
C GLN A 108 15.46 1.09 14.41
N ASN A 109 15.48 2.32 13.88
CA ASN A 109 15.35 2.62 12.45
C ASN A 109 16.55 3.42 11.94
N PRO A 110 17.79 2.88 11.95
CA PRO A 110 19.01 3.64 11.64
C PRO A 110 19.03 4.26 10.24
N TRP A 111 18.23 3.74 9.31
CA TRP A 111 18.06 4.31 7.97
C TRP A 111 17.50 5.74 8.00
N ILE A 112 16.71 6.13 9.01
CA ILE A 112 16.12 7.47 9.08
C ILE A 112 17.18 8.52 9.45
N SER A 113 18.16 8.15 10.28
CA SER A 113 19.34 8.98 10.53
C SER A 113 20.17 9.15 9.26
N SER A 114 20.24 8.11 8.41
CA SER A 114 20.87 8.25 7.09
C SER A 114 20.07 9.17 6.19
N LEU A 115 18.74 9.12 6.21
CA LEU A 115 17.89 10.03 5.46
C LEU A 115 18.21 11.48 5.87
N ALA A 116 18.24 11.77 7.17
CA ALA A 116 18.59 13.10 7.69
C ALA A 116 19.97 13.57 7.20
N TYR A 117 21.00 12.72 7.29
CA TYR A 117 22.34 13.04 6.79
C TYR A 117 22.37 13.31 5.28
N ARG A 118 21.61 12.54 4.49
CA ARG A 118 21.54 12.71 3.03
C ARG A 118 20.77 13.97 2.62
N LEU A 119 19.84 14.45 3.45
CA LEU A 119 19.18 15.74 3.29
C LEU A 119 20.15 16.90 3.60
N LEU A 120 20.89 16.80 4.69
CA LEU A 120 21.94 17.76 5.09
C LEU A 120 23.06 17.87 4.05
N THR A 121 23.35 16.78 3.33
CA THR A 121 24.36 16.74 2.25
C THR A 121 23.79 16.94 0.85
N HIS A 122 22.50 17.30 0.73
CA HIS A 122 21.82 17.62 -0.53
C HIS A 122 21.94 16.53 -1.61
N GLN A 123 21.76 15.26 -1.24
CA GLN A 123 21.92 14.17 -2.20
C GLN A 123 20.74 14.09 -3.18
N PRO A 124 20.97 14.25 -4.49
CA PRO A 124 19.88 14.35 -5.48
C PRO A 124 19.03 13.09 -5.55
N GLU A 125 19.61 11.92 -5.31
CA GLU A 125 18.87 10.64 -5.31
C GLU A 125 17.85 10.56 -4.19
N VAL A 126 18.13 11.19 -3.05
CA VAL A 126 17.20 11.25 -1.90
C VAL A 126 16.15 12.32 -2.12
N LEU A 127 16.54 13.50 -2.61
CA LEU A 127 15.60 14.58 -2.92
C LEU A 127 14.58 14.14 -3.96
N ALA A 128 14.98 13.32 -4.94
CA ALA A 128 14.08 12.75 -5.92
C ALA A 128 12.96 11.87 -5.31
N LEU A 129 13.16 11.31 -4.11
CA LEU A 129 12.13 10.51 -3.42
C LEU A 129 11.07 11.37 -2.72
N LEU A 130 11.39 12.63 -2.43
CA LEU A 130 10.51 13.58 -1.75
C LEU A 130 9.60 14.33 -2.73
N ASP A 131 8.71 15.17 -2.21
CA ASP A 131 7.92 16.08 -3.03
C ASP A 131 8.79 17.24 -3.54
N VAL A 132 9.42 17.01 -4.69
CA VAL A 132 10.35 17.96 -5.33
C VAL A 132 9.67 19.29 -5.67
N ALA A 133 8.37 19.28 -5.99
CA ALA A 133 7.64 20.47 -6.36
C ALA A 133 7.51 21.44 -5.17
N ASN A 134 7.21 20.91 -3.99
CA ASN A 134 7.01 21.68 -2.76
C ASN A 134 8.23 21.72 -1.83
N TYR A 135 9.34 21.09 -2.21
CA TYR A 135 10.55 21.04 -1.38
C TYR A 135 11.11 22.46 -1.12
N PRO A 136 11.28 22.88 0.14
CA PRO A 136 11.68 24.27 0.46
C PRO A 136 13.16 24.56 0.22
N PHE A 137 14.04 23.56 0.25
CA PHE A 137 15.49 23.72 0.21
C PHE A 137 16.08 23.43 -1.18
N LYS A 138 15.49 23.97 -2.26
CA LYS A 138 15.88 23.64 -3.65
C LYS A 138 17.28 24.12 -4.03
N SER A 139 17.65 25.33 -3.61
CA SER A 139 18.92 25.96 -4.03
C SER A 139 20.09 25.63 -3.11
N LYS A 140 19.82 25.41 -1.81
CA LYS A 140 20.84 25.15 -0.80
C LYS A 140 20.31 24.14 0.20
N ALA A 141 21.18 23.22 0.65
CA ALA A 141 20.84 22.26 1.69
C ALA A 141 20.44 22.97 3.00
N PRO A 142 19.51 22.41 3.77
CA PRO A 142 19.27 22.88 5.13
C PRO A 142 20.56 22.71 5.96
N ALA A 143 20.85 23.67 6.83
CA ALA A 143 22.01 23.58 7.73
C ALA A 143 21.73 22.64 8.91
N PHE A 144 20.47 22.56 9.32
CA PHE A 144 19.99 21.73 10.42
C PHE A 144 18.78 20.91 9.98
N VAL A 145 18.70 19.67 10.45
CA VAL A 145 17.54 18.79 10.25
C VAL A 145 17.16 18.17 11.60
N ARG A 146 15.87 18.20 11.91
CA ARG A 146 15.30 17.50 13.08
C ARG A 146 14.06 16.71 12.66
N ALA A 147 13.54 15.88 13.55
CA ALA A 147 12.25 15.24 13.31
C ALA A 147 11.39 15.25 14.56
N VAL A 148 10.09 15.39 14.34
CA VAL A 148 9.08 15.50 15.40
C VAL A 148 7.99 14.48 15.15
N SER A 149 7.58 13.80 16.21
CA SER A 149 6.45 12.88 16.22
C SER A 149 5.14 13.64 16.39
N TYR A 150 4.17 13.29 15.57
CA TYR A 150 2.82 13.82 15.60
C TYR A 150 1.82 12.67 15.61
N LYS A 151 0.63 12.96 16.14
CA LYS A 151 -0.53 12.06 16.02
C LYS A 151 -1.58 12.74 15.16
N TYR A 152 -1.91 12.12 14.02
CA TYR A 152 -2.85 12.63 13.02
C TYR A 152 -4.22 11.98 13.18
N TYR A 153 -5.25 12.79 13.08
CA TYR A 153 -6.66 12.42 13.12
C TYR A 153 -7.34 12.99 11.88
N TYR A 154 -8.31 12.27 11.33
CA TYR A 154 -9.19 12.86 10.34
C TYR A 154 -10.03 13.95 10.99
N SER A 155 -10.20 15.06 10.28
CA SER A 155 -11.17 16.08 10.71
C SER A 155 -12.57 15.48 10.74
N PRO A 156 -13.36 15.67 11.82
CA PRO A 156 -14.74 15.20 11.87
C PRO A 156 -15.57 15.83 10.75
N ALA A 157 -16.44 15.05 10.10
CA ALA A 157 -17.29 15.52 9.00
C ALA A 157 -18.24 16.67 9.41
N ALA A 158 -18.55 16.78 10.72
CA ALA A 158 -19.39 17.85 11.27
C ALA A 158 -18.65 19.20 11.42
N THR A 159 -17.32 19.20 11.34
CA THR A 159 -16.52 20.40 11.52
C THR A 159 -16.41 21.15 10.19
N LYS A 160 -16.80 22.43 10.16
CA LYS A 160 -16.68 23.31 8.97
C LYS A 160 -15.23 23.72 8.64
N THR A 161 -14.22 23.04 9.19
CA THR A 161 -12.82 23.36 8.92
C THR A 161 -12.41 22.81 7.55
N PRO A 162 -11.70 23.61 6.72
CA PRO A 162 -11.23 23.16 5.41
C PRO A 162 -10.07 22.13 5.47
N GLN A 163 -9.57 21.84 6.66
CA GLN A 163 -8.48 20.89 6.89
C GLN A 163 -8.96 19.45 6.83
N TRP A 164 -8.20 18.58 6.17
CA TRP A 164 -8.46 17.13 6.13
C TRP A 164 -7.97 16.41 7.40
N TRP A 165 -6.95 16.98 8.04
CA TRP A 165 -6.31 16.40 9.21
C TRP A 165 -6.23 17.38 10.37
N ILE A 166 -6.37 16.84 11.57
CA ILE A 166 -5.98 17.49 12.82
C ILE A 166 -4.74 16.75 13.32
N ARG A 167 -3.69 17.47 13.72
CA ARG A 167 -2.47 16.85 14.23
C ARG A 167 -2.08 17.42 15.58
N ASN A 168 -1.64 16.55 16.47
CA ASN A 168 -1.14 16.92 17.79
C ASN A 168 0.34 16.58 17.88
N ARG A 169 1.18 17.58 18.18
CA ARG A 169 2.61 17.36 18.43
C ARG A 169 2.76 16.48 19.66
N GLN A 170 3.58 15.45 19.56
CA GLN A 170 3.87 14.55 20.68
C GLN A 170 5.23 14.92 21.26
N GLU A 171 6.30 14.42 20.66
CA GLU A 171 7.66 14.55 21.15
C GLU A 171 8.63 14.76 19.98
N GLU A 172 9.87 15.09 20.30
CA GLU A 172 10.94 15.10 19.32
C GLU A 172 11.35 13.65 19.01
N TYR A 173 11.34 13.27 17.74
CA TYR A 173 11.65 11.90 17.31
C TYR A 173 13.15 11.66 17.24
N PHE A 174 13.92 12.62 16.72
CA PHE A 174 15.38 12.66 16.81
C PHE A 174 15.86 14.11 16.93
N PRO A 175 17.00 14.35 17.61
CA PRO A 175 17.49 15.69 17.88
C PRO A 175 17.98 16.41 16.63
N GLU A 176 18.19 17.71 16.76
CA GLU A 176 18.80 18.55 15.73
C GLU A 176 20.16 17.99 15.26
N PHE A 177 20.26 17.66 13.98
CA PHE A 177 21.48 17.21 13.33
C PHE A 177 22.02 18.27 12.37
N GLU A 178 23.36 18.32 12.31
CA GLU A 178 24.13 19.12 11.36
C GLU A 178 24.96 18.20 10.47
N ALA A 179 25.36 18.68 9.27
CA ALA A 179 26.12 17.87 8.32
C ALA A 179 27.46 17.34 8.91
N ASN A 180 28.09 18.13 9.76
CA ASN A 180 29.38 17.81 10.41
C ASN A 180 29.23 17.21 11.81
N HIS A 181 28.01 16.81 12.20
CA HIS A 181 27.74 16.27 13.54
C HIS A 181 28.44 14.91 13.73
N GLN A 182 29.55 14.91 14.47
CA GLN A 182 30.40 13.73 14.66
C GLN A 182 29.66 12.52 15.24
N PRO A 183 28.79 12.64 16.26
CA PRO A 183 28.01 11.51 16.76
C PRO A 183 27.13 10.86 15.68
N LEU A 184 26.51 11.66 14.81
CA LEU A 184 25.72 11.13 13.69
C LEU A 184 26.60 10.38 12.68
N ILE A 185 27.74 10.95 12.30
CA ILE A 185 28.67 10.33 11.36
C ILE A 185 29.22 9.01 11.93
N ALA A 186 29.60 9.00 13.20
CA ALA A 186 30.07 7.80 13.90
C ALA A 186 28.99 6.72 13.94
N TYR A 187 27.77 7.08 14.31
CA TYR A 187 26.60 6.19 14.29
C TYR A 187 26.40 5.57 12.90
N LEU A 188 26.31 6.38 11.86
CA LEU A 188 26.09 5.89 10.49
C LEU A 188 27.26 5.04 9.97
N THR A 189 28.49 5.32 10.42
CA THR A 189 29.67 4.53 10.08
C THR A 189 29.66 3.17 10.77
N GLN A 190 29.25 3.11 12.04
CA GLN A 190 29.08 1.87 12.80
C GLN A 190 28.07 0.93 12.12
N PHE A 191 26.94 1.46 11.65
CA PHE A 191 25.96 0.70 10.87
C PHE A 191 26.39 0.39 9.42
N GLY A 192 27.59 0.84 9.01
CA GLY A 192 28.12 0.59 7.68
C GLY A 192 27.40 1.34 6.55
N ILE A 193 26.61 2.36 6.86
CA ILE A 193 25.78 3.09 5.89
C ILE A 193 26.62 4.05 5.05
N LEU A 194 27.63 4.71 5.65
CA LEU A 194 28.52 5.65 4.95
C LEU A 194 29.68 4.97 4.21
N LYS A 195 29.76 3.64 4.22
CA LYS A 195 30.82 2.92 3.51
C LYS A 195 30.65 3.11 1.99
N LYS A 196 31.64 3.72 1.34
CA LYS A 196 31.69 3.77 -0.14
C LYS A 196 31.77 2.34 -0.67
N ARG A 197 30.80 1.92 -1.49
CA ARG A 197 30.87 0.64 -2.20
C ARG A 197 32.04 0.70 -3.19
N LYS A 198 32.78 -0.39 -3.30
CA LYS A 198 33.78 -0.54 -4.35
C LYS A 198 33.06 -0.51 -5.70
N PRO A 199 33.59 0.20 -6.71
CA PRO A 199 33.00 0.17 -8.04
C PRO A 199 33.11 -1.26 -8.59
N GLU A 200 31.98 -1.90 -8.85
CA GLU A 200 31.92 -3.17 -9.56
C GLU A 200 31.91 -2.91 -11.06
N TYR A 201 32.57 -3.78 -11.84
CA TYR A 201 32.51 -3.70 -13.29
C TYR A 201 31.08 -3.98 -13.76
N VAL A 202 30.53 -3.07 -14.56
CA VAL A 202 29.23 -3.22 -15.20
C VAL A 202 29.42 -2.96 -16.68
N GLU A 203 28.87 -3.84 -17.52
CA GLU A 203 28.95 -3.71 -18.97
C GLU A 203 28.41 -2.34 -19.44
N PRO A 204 29.23 -1.50 -20.12
CA PRO A 204 28.86 -0.11 -20.41
C PRO A 204 27.57 0.06 -21.19
N ARG A 205 27.27 -0.85 -22.12
CA ARG A 205 26.04 -0.82 -22.92
C ARG A 205 24.79 -0.99 -22.07
N VAL A 206 24.82 -1.95 -21.15
CA VAL A 206 23.72 -2.23 -20.22
C VAL A 206 23.54 -1.05 -19.28
N LYS A 207 24.62 -0.52 -18.72
CA LYS A 207 24.59 0.66 -17.85
C LYS A 207 23.93 1.85 -18.56
N ASN A 208 24.37 2.18 -19.77
CA ASN A 208 23.83 3.33 -20.51
C ASN A 208 22.35 3.14 -20.87
N ALA A 209 21.94 1.92 -21.25
CA ALA A 209 20.55 1.60 -21.51
C ALA A 209 19.67 1.76 -20.25
N LEU A 210 20.13 1.26 -19.10
CA LEU A 210 19.43 1.39 -17.81
C LEU A 210 19.39 2.84 -17.33
N ASP A 211 20.47 3.62 -17.51
CA ASP A 211 20.50 5.03 -17.16
C ASP A 211 19.54 5.85 -18.02
N ALA A 212 19.46 5.55 -19.32
CA ALA A 212 18.50 6.19 -20.23
C ALA A 212 17.05 5.85 -19.85
N LEU A 213 16.76 4.56 -19.59
CA LEU A 213 15.45 4.12 -19.10
C LEU A 213 15.09 4.79 -17.78
N ARG A 214 16.03 4.84 -16.82
CA ARG A 214 15.82 5.51 -15.53
C ARG A 214 15.51 6.99 -15.73
N LYS A 215 16.28 7.69 -16.56
CA LYS A 215 16.06 9.11 -16.87
C LYS A 215 14.68 9.35 -17.47
N TYR A 216 14.24 8.50 -18.40
CA TYR A 216 12.91 8.60 -18.99
C TYR A 216 11.80 8.30 -17.97
N SER A 217 11.93 7.22 -17.20
CA SER A 217 10.94 6.85 -16.18
C SER A 217 10.82 7.88 -15.04
N ALA A 218 11.91 8.59 -14.72
CA ALA A 218 11.94 9.56 -13.64
C ALA A 218 11.20 10.88 -13.95
N THR A 219 10.88 11.17 -15.21
CA THR A 219 10.07 12.34 -15.59
C THR A 219 8.58 12.10 -15.35
N LEU A 220 8.15 10.83 -15.34
CA LEU A 220 6.78 10.44 -15.09
C LEU A 220 6.56 10.20 -13.61
N GLU A 221 5.38 10.55 -13.12
CA GLU A 221 5.01 10.15 -11.78
C GLU A 221 4.77 8.62 -11.75
N PRO A 222 5.41 7.88 -10.81
CA PRO A 222 5.32 6.41 -10.78
C PRO A 222 3.89 5.87 -10.69
N ALA A 223 3.00 6.57 -9.98
CA ALA A 223 1.59 6.19 -9.88
C ALA A 223 0.88 6.22 -11.24
N HIS A 224 1.08 7.29 -12.02
CA HIS A 224 0.48 7.44 -13.35
C HIS A 224 0.99 6.38 -14.33
N LEU A 225 2.30 6.08 -14.29
CA LEU A 225 2.90 5.03 -15.13
C LEU A 225 2.30 3.65 -14.83
N LEU A 226 2.08 3.32 -13.56
CA LEU A 226 1.52 2.02 -13.19
C LEU A 226 0.02 1.94 -13.48
N TRP A 227 -0.72 3.04 -13.30
CA TRP A 227 -2.12 3.10 -13.72
C TRP A 227 -2.28 2.95 -15.22
N SER A 228 -1.41 3.57 -16.04
CA SER A 228 -1.49 3.43 -17.49
C SER A 228 -1.24 1.98 -17.92
N LEU A 229 -0.20 1.33 -17.39
CA LEU A 229 0.06 -0.09 -17.65
C LEU A 229 -1.09 -1.00 -17.20
N PHE A 230 -1.66 -0.74 -16.03
CA PHE A 230 -2.78 -1.50 -15.49
C PHE A 230 -4.03 -1.36 -16.37
N ILE A 231 -4.40 -0.14 -16.75
CA ILE A 231 -5.54 0.14 -17.62
C ILE A 231 -5.32 -0.45 -19.01
N THR A 232 -4.12 -0.31 -19.59
CA THR A 232 -3.77 -0.93 -20.88
C THR A 232 -3.92 -2.45 -20.82
N GLY A 233 -3.45 -3.10 -19.75
CA GLY A 233 -3.63 -4.53 -19.54
C GLY A 233 -5.11 -4.94 -19.49
N LEU A 234 -5.94 -4.21 -18.73
CA LEU A 234 -7.38 -4.44 -18.67
C LEU A 234 -8.05 -4.24 -20.04
N ALA A 235 -7.66 -3.22 -20.80
CA ALA A 235 -8.20 -2.94 -22.12
C ALA A 235 -7.89 -4.07 -23.11
N ILE A 236 -6.65 -4.59 -23.12
CA ILE A 236 -6.26 -5.73 -23.96
C ILE A 236 -7.09 -6.97 -23.61
N ILE A 237 -7.27 -7.26 -22.32
CA ILE A 237 -8.08 -8.40 -21.86
C ILE A 237 -9.54 -8.23 -22.30
N TYR A 238 -10.10 -7.05 -22.13
CA TYR A 238 -11.48 -6.73 -22.52
C TYR A 238 -11.69 -6.90 -24.03
N LEU A 239 -10.80 -6.33 -24.85
CA LEU A 239 -10.87 -6.43 -26.31
C LEU A 239 -10.65 -7.86 -26.82
N ARG A 240 -9.80 -8.65 -26.15
CA ARG A 240 -9.56 -10.06 -26.49
C ARG A 240 -10.68 -10.99 -26.03
N GLY A 241 -11.39 -10.63 -24.95
CA GLY A 241 -12.54 -11.37 -24.42
C GLY A 241 -13.85 -11.11 -25.18
N GLY A 242 -13.99 -9.95 -25.84
CA GLY A 242 -15.19 -9.55 -26.56
C GLY A 242 -15.39 -10.18 -27.95
N SER A 243 -14.44 -10.95 -28.48
CA SER A 243 -14.46 -11.46 -29.86
C SER A 243 -14.94 -12.91 -30.03
N LYS A 244 -15.58 -13.51 -29.01
CA LYS A 244 -16.02 -14.92 -29.04
C LYS A 244 -17.53 -15.19 -29.16
N GLN A 245 -18.37 -14.21 -29.50
CA GLN A 245 -19.79 -14.48 -29.81
C GLN A 245 -20.32 -13.63 -30.97
N ALA A 246 -20.25 -14.19 -32.18
CA ALA A 246 -21.28 -14.07 -33.21
C ALA A 246 -20.86 -14.93 -34.43
N ALA A 247 -21.15 -16.23 -34.39
CA ALA A 247 -21.28 -17.01 -35.62
C ALA A 247 -22.74 -16.92 -36.07
N PRO A 248 -23.05 -16.60 -37.34
CA PRO A 248 -24.42 -16.52 -37.81
C PRO A 248 -25.02 -17.93 -37.90
N SER A 249 -26.22 -18.11 -37.33
CA SER A 249 -27.00 -19.35 -37.46
C SER A 249 -27.29 -19.65 -38.93
N ALA A 250 -26.57 -20.64 -39.47
CA ALA A 250 -26.88 -21.22 -40.76
C ALA A 250 -28.12 -22.12 -40.62
N ASN A 251 -29.16 -21.71 -41.33
CA ASN A 251 -30.39 -22.39 -41.65
C ASN A 251 -30.13 -23.85 -42.09
N ASN A 252 -30.85 -24.83 -41.52
CA ASN A 252 -30.96 -26.14 -42.16
C ASN A 252 -32.32 -26.78 -41.87
N ASN A 253 -33.24 -26.58 -42.81
CA ASN A 253 -34.35 -27.48 -43.08
C ASN A 253 -33.79 -28.81 -43.61
N GLN A 254 -33.95 -29.90 -42.87
CA GLN A 254 -34.10 -31.24 -43.46
C GLN A 254 -35.16 -32.01 -42.66
N GLY A 255 -36.20 -32.41 -43.38
CA GLY A 255 -37.34 -33.13 -42.84
C GLY A 255 -37.14 -34.64 -42.75
N THR A 256 -38.00 -35.21 -41.91
CA THR A 256 -38.80 -36.42 -42.15
C THR A 256 -38.09 -37.76 -42.43
N GLN A 257 -38.36 -38.71 -41.53
CA GLN A 257 -38.56 -40.17 -41.71
C GLN A 257 -37.55 -41.08 -40.99
N GLY A 258 -38.03 -41.74 -39.92
CA GLY A 258 -37.29 -42.80 -39.23
C GLY A 258 -38.07 -43.45 -38.08
N LYS A 259 -39.16 -44.16 -38.43
CA LYS A 259 -39.82 -45.31 -37.75
C LYS A 259 -39.49 -45.59 -36.26
N LYS A 260 -40.48 -45.50 -35.36
CA LYS A 260 -41.27 -46.64 -34.82
C LYS A 260 -40.44 -47.76 -34.17
N GLN A 261 -40.47 -47.86 -32.84
CA GLN A 261 -40.80 -49.07 -32.05
C GLN A 261 -40.39 -48.87 -30.59
N GLN A 262 -41.37 -48.71 -29.70
CA GLN A 262 -41.41 -49.10 -28.28
C GLN A 262 -42.30 -48.13 -27.51
N GLN A 263 -43.62 -48.39 -27.56
CA GLN A 263 -44.55 -48.22 -26.43
C GLN A 263 -45.94 -48.66 -26.89
N GLN A 264 -46.05 -49.95 -27.19
CA GLN A 264 -47.28 -50.70 -26.93
C GLN A 264 -47.00 -51.53 -25.67
N GLN A 265 -47.41 -51.02 -24.52
CA GLN A 265 -47.79 -51.80 -23.33
C GLN A 265 -48.32 -50.80 -22.29
N GLY A 266 -49.64 -50.78 -22.14
CA GLY A 266 -50.37 -49.81 -21.35
C GLY A 266 -51.80 -49.63 -21.83
N GLN A 267 -52.51 -50.75 -22.02
CA GLN A 267 -53.97 -50.80 -21.89
C GLN A 267 -54.34 -50.15 -20.53
N GLY A 268 -55.44 -49.43 -20.32
CA GLY A 268 -56.63 -49.13 -21.08
C GLY A 268 -57.62 -48.43 -20.13
N LEU A 269 -58.70 -47.89 -20.70
CA LEU A 269 -59.93 -47.42 -20.04
C LEU A 269 -59.84 -46.26 -19.01
N SER A 270 -60.30 -45.07 -19.41
CA SER A 270 -61.70 -44.66 -19.17
C SER A 270 -62.01 -43.31 -19.83
N LYS A 271 -63.26 -43.19 -20.25
CA LYS A 271 -63.87 -42.18 -21.11
C LYS A 271 -64.34 -40.94 -20.32
N ASN A 272 -64.13 -39.77 -20.92
CA ASN A 272 -65.19 -38.80 -21.28
C ASN A 272 -66.02 -38.16 -20.14
N LYS A 273 -65.89 -36.84 -19.92
CA LYS A 273 -66.94 -35.82 -20.20
C LYS A 273 -66.71 -34.46 -19.51
N SER A 274 -66.87 -33.42 -20.33
CA SER A 274 -67.68 -32.22 -20.10
C SER A 274 -67.16 -31.02 -19.27
N ARG A 275 -66.88 -29.94 -20.01
CA ARG A 275 -67.46 -28.57 -19.91
C ARG A 275 -67.97 -28.05 -18.55
N LYS A 276 -67.45 -26.85 -18.23
CA LYS A 276 -68.13 -25.63 -17.72
C LYS A 276 -69.02 -25.76 -16.49
N LYS A 277 -68.59 -25.15 -15.38
CA LYS A 277 -69.13 -23.85 -14.91
C LYS A 277 -68.07 -23.15 -14.07
#